data_AF-A0A9E1L9K2-F1
#
_entry.id   AF-A0A9E1L9K2-F1
#
_cell.length_a   1.000
_cell.length_b   1.000
_cell.length_c   1.000
_cell.angle_alpha   90.00
_cell.angle_beta   90.00
_cell.angle_gamma   90.00
#
_symmetry.space_group_name_H-M   'P 1'
#
loop_
_entity.id
_entity.type
_entity.pdbx_description
1 polymer ?
#
loop_
_entity_poly.entity_id
_entity_poly.type
_entity_poly.pdbx_seq_one_letter_code
_entity_poly.pdbx_strand_id
1 'polypeptide(L)'
;MKKIISILLIFLSHGLLAEENIYSNISFSYDNPAKSVIPKPEHNYLNASKFAKNIQVLLNSSTFNLPSNRGVNDVNIYQKRVGGVAFIATDEGIGSGAVLTNSYHIITNKHVVGDNEIVAVVFKGPIDNKVSEENVVPGTVLKFNEESDLALVFVDPKYVPSYVKAIPLAQSNPNIGADAHAIGHPSGQLWTYTKGYISQIRNNFSWNDMHKADVIQVQTPINPGNSGGPLLDLNGEIIGINTFKDPINENMNFAVSLKDIKQFLSQEGNKIIAKKTQDECPLKEGETIQENNPDFGLITIKTFSSRCDGKVDIVTTIPADTKYGIFTSMDSNSDNKADIILFDYNRDGIVDVSEYDNDFDGKFDIRGTHTSGNNAKPDSFEKIS
;
A
#
# COMPACT_ATOMS: atom_id res chain seq x y z
N MET A 1 25.34 22.11 30.54
CA MET A 1 24.48 21.37 29.58
C MET A 1 23.96 20.10 30.25
N LYS A 2 22.78 19.59 29.86
CA LYS A 2 22.08 18.39 30.37
C LYS A 2 21.67 18.38 31.86
N LYS A 3 20.48 18.92 32.17
CA LYS A 3 19.45 18.40 33.11
C LYS A 3 18.22 19.32 33.13
N ILE A 4 17.12 18.84 33.78
CA ILE A 4 15.79 19.49 33.96
C ILE A 4 14.85 19.31 32.74
N ILE A 5 13.61 18.82 32.85
CA ILE A 5 12.95 18.01 33.91
C ILE A 5 11.81 17.14 33.29
N SER A 6 11.13 16.32 34.10
CA SER A 6 9.88 15.64 33.71
C SER A 6 8.90 15.60 34.88
N ILE A 7 7.62 15.28 34.59
CA ILE A 7 6.52 14.82 35.48
C ILE A 7 5.42 15.83 35.83
N LEU A 8 4.21 15.52 35.33
CA LEU A 8 2.95 15.45 36.10
C LEU A 8 2.01 14.49 35.35
N LEU A 9 1.30 13.50 35.91
CA LEU A 9 1.18 13.00 37.30
C LEU A 9 1.08 11.45 37.28
N ILE A 10 1.16 10.77 38.43
CA ILE A 10 1.31 9.31 38.60
C ILE A 10 0.26 8.78 39.60
N PHE A 11 -0.19 7.52 39.45
CA PHE A 11 -0.50 6.48 40.47
C PHE A 11 -1.40 5.39 39.83
N LEU A 12 -1.37 4.09 40.17
CA LEU A 12 -0.81 3.35 41.32
C LEU A 12 -0.12 2.03 40.87
N SER A 13 0.50 1.27 41.77
CA SER A 13 1.52 0.24 41.47
C SER A 13 1.37 -1.10 42.23
N HIS A 14 2.34 -2.02 42.01
CA HIS A 14 2.58 -3.36 42.59
C HIS A 14 1.80 -4.54 41.94
N GLY A 15 2.40 -5.72 41.67
CA GLY A 15 3.81 -6.14 41.72
C GLY A 15 4.01 -7.68 41.78
N LEU A 16 5.27 -8.16 41.65
CA LEU A 16 5.76 -9.56 41.83
C LEU A 16 5.30 -10.59 40.75
N LEU A 17 6.03 -11.63 40.29
CA LEU A 17 7.35 -12.29 40.49
C LEU A 17 7.79 -12.81 39.07
N ALA A 18 8.97 -13.34 38.71
CA ALA A 18 10.38 -13.41 39.13
C ALA A 18 11.11 -14.36 38.13
N GLU A 19 12.43 -14.19 37.92
CA GLU A 19 13.40 -15.19 37.37
C GLU A 19 13.23 -15.71 35.91
N GLU A 20 14.26 -16.14 35.16
CA GLU A 20 15.70 -16.30 35.44
C GLU A 20 16.61 -15.96 34.22
N ASN A 21 17.94 -15.94 34.40
CA ASN A 21 18.94 -15.58 33.36
C ASN A 21 19.49 -16.78 32.57
N ILE A 22 19.86 -16.57 31.30
CA ILE A 22 21.01 -17.27 30.68
C ILE A 22 21.92 -16.25 29.96
N TYR A 23 23.23 -16.33 30.25
CA TYR A 23 24.31 -15.49 29.74
C TYR A 23 24.59 -15.76 28.23
N SER A 24 25.21 -14.88 27.42
CA SER A 24 26.56 -14.33 27.63
C SER A 24 27.05 -13.44 26.46
N ASN A 25 27.98 -12.51 26.75
CA ASN A 25 28.99 -11.88 25.85
C ASN A 25 28.49 -10.97 24.68
N ILE A 26 28.81 -9.66 24.51
CA ILE A 26 29.91 -8.75 24.94
C ILE A 26 31.26 -9.11 24.24
N SER A 27 32.04 -8.23 23.56
CA SER A 27 32.22 -6.74 23.60
C SER A 27 32.78 -6.09 22.30
N PHE A 28 32.37 -4.83 22.06
CA PHE A 28 33.09 -3.59 21.59
C PHE A 28 34.32 -3.55 20.62
N SER A 29 34.27 -2.54 19.72
CA SER A 29 35.29 -1.51 19.32
C SER A 29 36.72 -1.53 19.93
N TYR A 30 37.81 -1.03 19.32
CA TYR A 30 38.12 -0.13 18.16
C TYR A 30 39.39 -0.69 17.40
N ASP A 31 40.13 -0.10 16.43
CA ASP A 31 40.24 1.25 15.81
C ASP A 31 40.81 1.20 14.34
N ASN A 32 41.03 2.37 13.70
CA ASN A 32 41.62 2.58 12.36
C ASN A 32 43.12 2.95 12.40
N PRO A 33 43.99 2.43 11.49
CA PRO A 33 44.65 3.37 10.57
C PRO A 33 45.03 2.84 9.15
N ALA A 34 44.84 3.73 8.16
CA ALA A 34 45.72 4.05 7.01
C ALA A 34 46.32 2.96 6.06
N LYS A 35 45.90 3.06 4.78
CA LYS A 35 46.68 2.92 3.51
C LYS A 35 47.69 1.75 3.30
N SER A 36 47.24 0.83 2.44
CA SER A 36 47.95 0.28 1.25
C SER A 36 49.26 -0.51 1.39
N VAL A 37 49.17 -1.82 1.09
CA VAL A 37 50.12 -2.55 0.21
C VAL A 37 49.30 -3.46 -0.72
N ILE A 38 49.68 -3.58 -2.00
CA ILE A 38 49.13 -4.59 -2.93
C ILE A 38 50.22 -5.61 -3.27
N PRO A 39 49.98 -6.91 -3.03
CA PRO A 39 50.61 -7.99 -3.76
C PRO A 39 49.58 -8.77 -4.60
N LYS A 40 49.86 -8.97 -5.90
CA LYS A 40 49.19 -10.01 -6.68
C LYS A 40 49.74 -11.39 -6.28
N PRO A 41 48.93 -12.45 -6.40
CA PRO A 41 49.40 -13.65 -7.10
C PRO A 41 48.57 -13.95 -8.35
N GLU A 42 49.14 -14.74 -9.24
CA GLU A 42 48.49 -15.22 -10.46
C GLU A 42 47.82 -16.57 -10.20
N HIS A 43 46.67 -16.84 -10.83
CA HIS A 43 46.54 -17.90 -11.85
C HIS A 43 45.07 -18.13 -12.27
N ASN A 44 44.90 -18.39 -13.57
CA ASN A 44 43.81 -19.16 -14.19
C ASN A 44 42.37 -18.86 -13.75
N TYR A 45 41.77 -17.83 -14.35
CA TYR A 45 40.31 -17.73 -14.45
C TYR A 45 39.72 -19.02 -15.04
N LEU A 46 38.82 -19.67 -14.28
CA LEU A 46 37.96 -20.72 -14.82
C LEU A 46 37.17 -20.14 -15.99
N ASN A 47 37.37 -20.73 -17.17
CA ASN A 47 36.95 -20.12 -18.43
C ASN A 47 35.43 -19.91 -18.45
N ALA A 48 35.00 -18.64 -18.32
CA ALA A 48 33.61 -18.27 -18.03
C ALA A 48 32.62 -18.80 -19.07
N SER A 49 33.06 -18.95 -20.32
CA SER A 49 32.27 -19.57 -21.39
C SER A 49 31.88 -21.03 -21.10
N LYS A 50 32.73 -21.80 -20.40
CA LYS A 50 32.45 -23.21 -20.02
C LYS A 50 31.49 -23.29 -18.83
N PHE A 51 31.59 -22.36 -17.88
CA PHE A 51 30.63 -22.24 -16.78
C PHE A 51 29.26 -21.78 -17.30
N ALA A 52 29.22 -20.74 -18.14
CA ALA A 52 28.01 -20.27 -18.80
C ALA A 52 27.38 -21.36 -19.69
N LYS A 53 28.17 -22.14 -20.44
CA LYS A 53 27.65 -23.25 -21.27
C LYS A 53 27.10 -24.41 -20.42
N ASN A 54 27.67 -24.68 -19.26
CA ASN A 54 27.10 -25.64 -18.30
C ASN A 54 25.80 -25.11 -17.68
N ILE A 55 25.72 -23.82 -17.34
CA ILE A 55 24.46 -23.18 -16.91
C ILE A 55 23.43 -23.19 -18.04
N GLN A 56 23.82 -22.95 -19.29
CA GLN A 56 22.91 -23.05 -20.44
C GLN A 56 22.39 -24.48 -20.64
N VAL A 57 23.22 -25.51 -20.40
CA VAL A 57 22.78 -26.91 -20.38
C VAL A 57 21.81 -27.17 -19.22
N LEU A 58 22.08 -26.66 -18.01
CA LEU A 58 21.18 -26.77 -16.85
C LEU A 58 19.83 -26.08 -17.08
N LEU A 59 19.84 -24.88 -17.66
CA LEU A 59 18.63 -24.12 -18.01
C LEU A 59 17.85 -24.79 -19.16
N ASN A 60 18.55 -25.35 -20.16
CA ASN A 60 17.90 -26.10 -21.22
C ASN A 60 17.36 -27.46 -20.73
N SER A 61 18.00 -28.10 -19.74
CA SER A 61 17.45 -29.25 -19.02
C SER A 61 16.37 -28.87 -17.99
N SER A 62 16.19 -27.57 -17.74
CA SER A 62 15.06 -27.02 -16.97
C SER A 62 13.81 -26.83 -17.84
N THR A 63 13.70 -27.57 -18.94
CA THR A 63 12.40 -28.16 -19.30
C THR A 63 11.94 -29.01 -18.12
N PHE A 64 11.21 -28.39 -17.19
CA PHE A 64 10.48 -29.11 -16.16
C PHE A 64 9.52 -30.08 -16.87
N ASN A 65 9.90 -31.35 -16.92
CA ASN A 65 8.96 -32.45 -17.09
C ASN A 65 8.11 -32.49 -15.81
N LEU A 66 7.17 -31.53 -15.72
CA LEU A 66 6.12 -31.52 -14.72
C LEU A 66 5.41 -32.88 -14.86
N PRO A 67 5.46 -33.76 -13.85
CA PRO A 67 4.84 -35.07 -13.96
C PRO A 67 3.36 -34.89 -14.30
N SER A 68 2.81 -35.79 -15.12
CA SER A 68 1.46 -35.69 -15.73
C SER A 68 0.32 -35.84 -14.72
N ASN A 69 0.34 -34.99 -13.70
CA ASN A 69 -0.53 -34.97 -12.55
C ASN A 69 -1.64 -33.95 -12.76
N ARG A 70 -2.76 -34.13 -12.05
CA ARG A 70 -3.79 -33.08 -11.97
C ARG A 70 -3.18 -31.83 -11.35
N GLY A 71 -3.52 -30.65 -11.90
CA GLY A 71 -3.06 -29.35 -11.40
C GLY A 71 -1.80 -28.78 -12.07
N VAL A 72 -1.16 -29.46 -13.02
CA VAL A 72 0.01 -28.89 -13.75
C VAL A 72 -0.34 -27.55 -14.43
N ASN A 73 -1.48 -27.47 -15.12
CA ASN A 73 -1.94 -26.23 -15.75
C ASN A 73 -2.28 -25.16 -14.70
N ASP A 74 -2.86 -25.57 -13.56
CA ASP A 74 -3.27 -24.68 -12.47
C ASP A 74 -2.05 -23.98 -11.84
N VAL A 75 -0.98 -24.75 -11.57
CA VAL A 75 0.32 -24.24 -11.11
C VAL A 75 0.94 -23.30 -12.16
N ASN A 76 0.90 -23.68 -13.43
CA ASN A 76 1.44 -22.86 -14.51
C ASN A 76 0.69 -21.52 -14.66
N ILE A 77 -0.65 -21.50 -14.53
CA ILE A 77 -1.45 -20.27 -14.55
C ILE A 77 -1.05 -19.36 -13.38
N TYR A 78 -0.98 -19.90 -12.16
CA TYR A 78 -0.56 -19.15 -10.98
C TYR A 78 0.85 -18.55 -11.14
N GLN A 79 1.86 -19.38 -11.44
CA GLN A 79 3.25 -18.92 -11.60
C GLN A 79 3.43 -17.90 -12.74
N LYS A 80 2.67 -18.05 -13.84
CA LYS A 80 2.69 -17.13 -14.99
C LYS A 80 2.08 -15.77 -14.69
N ARG A 81 1.10 -15.69 -13.76
CA ARG A 81 0.22 -14.50 -13.60
C ARG A 81 0.25 -13.84 -12.22
N VAL A 82 0.68 -14.52 -11.16
CA VAL A 82 0.65 -13.95 -9.80
C VAL A 82 1.45 -12.65 -9.67
N GLY A 83 2.59 -12.54 -10.36
CA GLY A 83 3.39 -11.30 -10.39
C GLY A 83 2.73 -10.14 -11.17
N GLY A 84 1.60 -10.38 -11.83
CA GLY A 84 0.75 -9.35 -12.45
C GLY A 84 -0.51 -9.01 -11.62
N VAL A 85 -0.60 -9.52 -10.39
CA VAL A 85 -1.68 -9.22 -9.44
C VAL A 85 -1.12 -8.38 -8.31
N ALA A 86 -1.67 -7.18 -8.14
CA ALA A 86 -1.28 -6.24 -7.10
C ALA A 86 -2.30 -6.24 -5.96
N PHE A 87 -1.82 -6.16 -4.72
CA PHE A 87 -2.67 -5.81 -3.57
C PHE A 87 -2.92 -4.31 -3.59
N ILE A 88 -4.15 -3.90 -3.27
CA ILE A 88 -4.55 -2.50 -3.20
C ILE A 88 -5.09 -2.24 -1.80
N ALA A 89 -4.66 -1.15 -1.18
CA ALA A 89 -5.14 -0.70 0.12
C ALA A 89 -5.49 0.79 0.11
N THR A 90 -6.47 1.11 0.94
CA THR A 90 -7.00 2.45 1.25
C THR A 90 -7.38 2.46 2.73
N ASP A 91 -7.59 3.64 3.29
CA ASP A 91 -7.99 3.78 4.70
C ASP A 91 -9.36 3.13 4.99
N GLU A 92 -10.20 2.97 3.97
CA GLU A 92 -11.53 2.33 4.03
C GLU A 92 -11.49 0.81 3.84
N GLY A 93 -10.42 0.24 3.26
CA GLY A 93 -10.37 -1.20 2.96
C GLY A 93 -9.30 -1.67 1.97
N ILE A 94 -9.37 -2.97 1.68
CA ILE A 94 -8.35 -3.72 0.93
C ILE A 94 -8.93 -4.54 -0.23
N GLY A 95 -8.14 -4.75 -1.28
CA GLY A 95 -8.54 -5.50 -2.46
C GLY A 95 -7.38 -6.00 -3.32
N SER A 96 -7.70 -6.26 -4.57
CA SER A 96 -6.79 -6.76 -5.60
C SER A 96 -6.87 -5.88 -6.85
N GLY A 97 -5.88 -5.98 -7.72
CA GLY A 97 -5.90 -5.39 -9.05
C GLY A 97 -5.07 -6.21 -10.05
N ALA A 98 -5.39 -6.11 -11.33
CA ALA A 98 -4.69 -6.80 -12.41
C ALA A 98 -3.91 -5.82 -13.30
N VAL A 99 -2.59 -6.04 -13.45
CA VAL A 99 -1.71 -5.23 -14.31
C VAL A 99 -2.02 -5.52 -15.79
N LEU A 100 -2.38 -4.50 -16.56
CA LEU A 100 -2.75 -4.60 -17.97
C LEU A 100 -1.56 -4.47 -18.93
N THR A 101 -1.72 -4.98 -20.16
CA THR A 101 -0.64 -5.16 -21.16
C THR A 101 0.00 -3.89 -21.73
N ASN A 102 -0.59 -2.72 -21.50
CA ASN A 102 0.05 -1.44 -21.84
C ASN A 102 1.07 -1.00 -20.76
N SER A 103 1.25 -1.83 -19.71
CA SER A 103 2.00 -1.55 -18.49
C SER A 103 1.45 -0.39 -17.69
N TYR A 104 1.85 -0.31 -16.42
CA TYR A 104 1.60 0.82 -15.50
C TYR A 104 0.13 1.04 -15.10
N HIS A 105 -0.81 0.42 -15.80
CA HIS A 105 -2.23 0.47 -15.55
C HIS A 105 -2.70 -0.81 -14.86
N ILE A 106 -3.45 -0.64 -13.77
CA ILE A 106 -4.04 -1.71 -12.97
C ILE A 106 -5.55 -1.54 -13.02
N ILE A 107 -6.27 -2.56 -13.48
CA ILE A 107 -7.74 -2.59 -13.36
C ILE A 107 -8.14 -3.20 -12.02
N THR A 108 -9.16 -2.62 -11.39
CA THR A 108 -9.76 -3.05 -10.11
C THR A 108 -11.24 -2.63 -10.08
N ASN A 109 -11.92 -2.74 -8.93
CA ASN A 109 -13.30 -2.25 -8.75
C ASN A 109 -13.33 -0.79 -8.25
N LYS A 110 -14.44 -0.07 -8.46
CA LYS A 110 -14.64 1.26 -7.87
C LYS A 110 -14.74 1.15 -6.34
N HIS A 111 -15.45 0.16 -5.81
CA HIS A 111 -15.54 -0.04 -4.35
C HIS A 111 -14.21 -0.39 -3.67
N VAL A 112 -13.16 -0.80 -4.41
CA VAL A 112 -11.83 -1.10 -3.86
C VAL A 112 -10.96 0.16 -3.74
N VAL A 113 -11.21 1.18 -4.55
CA VAL A 113 -10.50 2.47 -4.48
C VAL A 113 -11.26 3.54 -3.69
N GLY A 114 -12.54 3.32 -3.38
CA GLY A 114 -13.38 4.31 -2.70
C GLY A 114 -13.50 5.59 -3.52
N ASP A 115 -13.52 6.75 -2.85
CA ASP A 115 -13.41 8.08 -3.46
C ASP A 115 -11.95 8.62 -3.48
N ASN A 116 -10.96 7.79 -3.17
CA ASN A 116 -9.55 8.18 -3.08
C ASN A 116 -8.95 8.50 -4.45
N GLU A 117 -8.20 9.61 -4.56
CA GLU A 117 -7.42 9.94 -5.77
C GLU A 117 -6.12 9.12 -5.87
N ILE A 118 -5.54 8.76 -4.71
CA ILE A 118 -4.32 7.96 -4.56
C ILE A 118 -4.64 6.74 -3.70
N VAL A 119 -4.16 5.57 -4.11
CA VAL A 119 -4.27 4.31 -3.35
C VAL A 119 -2.89 3.69 -3.14
N ALA A 120 -2.72 2.93 -2.07
CA ALA A 120 -1.50 2.15 -1.85
C ALA A 120 -1.54 0.89 -2.71
N VAL A 121 -0.52 0.68 -3.54
CA VAL A 121 -0.37 -0.49 -4.41
C VAL A 121 0.84 -1.30 -3.95
N VAL A 122 0.70 -2.62 -3.84
CA VAL A 122 1.78 -3.53 -3.45
C VAL A 122 1.94 -4.65 -4.47
N PHE A 123 3.15 -4.78 -5.01
CA PHE A 123 3.51 -5.86 -5.93
C PHE A 123 4.13 -7.06 -5.21
N LYS A 124 3.98 -8.26 -5.79
CA LYS A 124 4.50 -9.48 -5.18
C LYS A 124 6.03 -9.53 -5.17
N GLY A 125 6.63 -9.68 -3.99
CA GLY A 125 8.05 -10.02 -3.85
C GLY A 125 8.46 -11.31 -4.60
N PRO A 126 9.69 -11.40 -5.13
CA PRO A 126 10.12 -12.50 -5.99
C PRO A 126 10.48 -13.80 -5.26
N ILE A 127 10.69 -13.74 -3.94
CA ILE A 127 11.22 -14.88 -3.14
C ILE A 127 10.19 -15.42 -2.14
N ASP A 128 9.37 -14.55 -1.51
CA ASP A 128 8.26 -14.96 -0.64
C ASP A 128 7.05 -14.01 -0.79
N ASN A 129 6.02 -14.17 0.06
CA ASN A 129 4.81 -13.34 0.07
C ASN A 129 4.86 -12.25 1.16
N LYS A 130 6.06 -11.85 1.63
CA LYS A 130 6.16 -10.71 2.55
C LYS A 130 5.89 -9.40 1.82
N VAL A 131 5.44 -8.43 2.59
CA VAL A 131 5.35 -7.02 2.24
C VAL A 131 6.22 -6.27 3.22
N SER A 132 7.20 -5.54 2.69
CA SER A 132 7.92 -4.48 3.39
C SER A 132 7.47 -3.12 2.84
N GLU A 133 7.69 -2.03 3.59
CA GLU A 133 7.28 -0.67 3.19
C GLU A 133 7.85 -0.26 1.82
N GLU A 134 9.08 -0.68 1.52
CA GLU A 134 9.75 -0.60 0.21
C GLU A 134 9.02 -1.31 -0.96
N ASN A 135 7.96 -2.09 -0.70
CA ASN A 135 7.11 -2.71 -1.71
C ASN A 135 5.80 -1.94 -1.95
N VAL A 136 5.49 -0.95 -1.09
CA VAL A 136 4.30 -0.09 -1.19
C VAL A 136 4.61 1.10 -2.08
N VAL A 137 3.77 1.32 -3.09
CA VAL A 137 3.96 2.39 -4.08
C VAL A 137 2.64 3.12 -4.35
N PRO A 138 2.65 4.43 -4.61
CA PRO A 138 1.43 5.18 -4.86
C PRO A 138 0.86 4.86 -6.25
N GLY A 139 -0.45 4.60 -6.31
CA GLY A 139 -1.21 4.48 -7.55
C GLY A 139 -2.30 5.56 -7.65
N THR A 140 -2.37 6.28 -8.77
CA THR A 140 -3.37 7.34 -9.02
C THR A 140 -4.60 6.79 -9.75
N VAL A 141 -5.80 7.08 -9.28
CA VAL A 141 -7.04 6.66 -9.95
C VAL A 141 -7.31 7.53 -11.18
N LEU A 142 -7.18 6.96 -12.39
CA LEU A 142 -7.33 7.69 -13.66
C LEU A 142 -8.77 7.76 -14.20
N LYS A 143 -9.60 6.78 -13.89
CA LYS A 143 -11.03 6.75 -14.22
C LYS A 143 -11.74 5.63 -13.46
N PHE A 144 -13.03 5.79 -13.22
CA PHE A 144 -13.89 4.74 -12.69
C PHE A 144 -15.29 4.81 -13.29
N ASN A 145 -16.03 3.71 -13.24
CA ASN A 145 -17.44 3.67 -13.58
C ASN A 145 -18.18 3.04 -12.39
N GLU A 146 -19.12 3.79 -11.81
CA GLU A 146 -19.90 3.37 -10.64
C GLU A 146 -20.91 2.27 -10.99
N GLU A 147 -21.56 2.35 -12.15
CA GLU A 147 -22.56 1.36 -12.59
C GLU A 147 -21.89 0.00 -12.81
N SER A 148 -20.82 -0.07 -13.61
CA SER A 148 -20.11 -1.34 -13.84
C SER A 148 -19.15 -1.72 -12.71
N ASP A 149 -19.03 -0.92 -11.65
CA ASP A 149 -18.07 -1.05 -10.55
C ASP A 149 -16.63 -1.37 -11.03
N LEU A 150 -16.09 -0.58 -11.95
CA LEU A 150 -14.71 -0.72 -12.45
C LEU A 150 -13.89 0.54 -12.21
N ALA A 151 -12.61 0.38 -11.88
CA ALA A 151 -11.65 1.47 -11.75
C ALA A 151 -10.32 1.14 -12.45
N LEU A 152 -9.61 2.19 -12.88
CA LEU A 152 -8.31 2.11 -13.53
C LEU A 152 -7.30 2.95 -12.74
N VAL A 153 -6.33 2.29 -12.11
CA VAL A 153 -5.24 2.91 -11.35
C VAL A 153 -3.98 2.96 -12.22
N PHE A 154 -3.20 4.03 -12.12
CA PHE A 154 -1.89 4.19 -12.75
C PHE A 154 -0.78 4.24 -11.70
N VAL A 155 0.30 3.49 -11.92
CA VAL A 155 1.50 3.49 -11.07
C VAL A 155 2.68 3.94 -11.93
N ASP A 156 3.47 4.91 -11.44
CA ASP A 156 4.64 5.43 -12.16
C ASP A 156 5.59 4.28 -12.58
N PRO A 157 6.05 4.24 -13.85
CA PRO A 157 6.98 3.24 -14.35
C PRO A 157 8.19 2.90 -13.49
N LYS A 158 8.74 3.87 -12.75
CA LYS A 158 9.91 3.66 -11.87
C LYS A 158 9.61 2.79 -10.65
N TYR A 159 8.34 2.64 -10.29
CA TYR A 159 7.86 1.90 -9.12
C TYR A 159 7.37 0.49 -9.43
N VAL A 160 7.17 0.13 -10.71
CA VAL A 160 6.73 -1.22 -11.10
C VAL A 160 7.96 -2.13 -11.26
N PRO A 161 8.13 -3.19 -10.44
CA PRO A 161 9.31 -4.05 -10.51
C PRO A 161 9.45 -4.74 -11.86
N SER A 162 10.67 -4.84 -12.39
CA SER A 162 10.95 -5.35 -13.75
C SER A 162 10.58 -6.82 -14.00
N TYR A 163 10.25 -7.58 -12.96
CA TYR A 163 9.74 -8.95 -13.04
C TYR A 163 8.20 -9.03 -13.09
N VAL A 164 7.47 -7.93 -12.83
CA VAL A 164 6.01 -7.85 -12.96
C VAL A 164 5.64 -8.07 -14.43
N LYS A 165 4.71 -9.00 -14.67
CA LYS A 165 4.23 -9.35 -16.01
C LYS A 165 2.75 -9.08 -16.11
N ALA A 166 2.39 -8.21 -17.05
CA ALA A 166 1.00 -7.91 -17.34
C ALA A 166 0.19 -9.16 -17.71
N ILE A 167 -1.09 -9.11 -17.38
CA ILE A 167 -2.08 -10.14 -17.68
C ILE A 167 -2.90 -9.63 -18.88
N PRO A 168 -2.89 -10.33 -20.03
CA PRO A 168 -3.66 -9.95 -21.20
C PRO A 168 -5.15 -10.21 -20.97
N LEU A 169 -5.99 -9.41 -21.64
CA LEU A 169 -7.41 -9.69 -21.77
C LEU A 169 -7.63 -10.84 -22.76
N ALA A 170 -8.56 -11.75 -22.45
CA ALA A 170 -8.93 -12.81 -23.36
C ALA A 170 -9.55 -12.25 -24.66
N GLN A 171 -9.46 -12.99 -25.76
CA GLN A 171 -10.03 -12.54 -27.05
C GLN A 171 -11.57 -12.58 -27.05
N SER A 172 -12.16 -13.67 -26.56
CA SER A 172 -13.59 -13.96 -26.57
C SER A 172 -14.15 -14.17 -25.16
N ASN A 173 -15.46 -13.99 -24.99
CA ASN A 173 -16.14 -14.42 -23.76
C ASN A 173 -15.96 -15.94 -23.54
N PRO A 174 -15.88 -16.41 -22.29
CA PRO A 174 -15.67 -17.82 -22.00
C PRO A 174 -16.97 -18.64 -22.10
N ASN A 175 -16.85 -19.97 -22.03
CA ASN A 175 -18.00 -20.87 -22.08
C ASN A 175 -18.49 -21.26 -20.68
N ILE A 176 -19.81 -21.47 -20.54
CA ILE A 176 -20.41 -22.06 -19.34
C ILE A 176 -19.86 -23.49 -19.15
N GLY A 177 -19.52 -23.85 -17.91
CA GLY A 177 -18.88 -25.12 -17.56
C GLY A 177 -17.35 -25.15 -17.78
N ALA A 178 -16.74 -24.08 -18.29
CA ALA A 178 -15.28 -23.98 -18.36
C ALA A 178 -14.65 -23.79 -16.97
N ASP A 179 -13.39 -24.22 -16.82
CA ASP A 179 -12.54 -23.91 -15.66
C ASP A 179 -12.40 -22.39 -15.50
N ALA A 180 -12.48 -21.91 -14.26
CA ALA A 180 -12.37 -20.49 -13.90
C ALA A 180 -11.41 -20.32 -12.72
N HIS A 181 -10.34 -19.55 -12.93
CA HIS A 181 -9.25 -19.39 -11.98
C HIS A 181 -9.24 -17.95 -11.44
N ALA A 182 -8.99 -17.74 -10.15
CA ALA A 182 -8.87 -16.40 -9.56
C ALA A 182 -7.64 -16.31 -8.66
N ILE A 183 -7.01 -15.13 -8.65
CA ILE A 183 -5.86 -14.79 -7.81
C ILE A 183 -6.16 -13.45 -7.13
N GLY A 184 -5.98 -13.37 -5.80
CA GLY A 184 -6.27 -12.16 -5.03
C GLY A 184 -5.79 -12.25 -3.58
N HIS A 185 -6.37 -11.41 -2.71
CA HIS A 185 -5.93 -11.22 -1.32
C HIS A 185 -7.10 -11.40 -0.34
N PRO A 186 -7.81 -12.55 -0.35
CA PRO A 186 -9.06 -12.72 0.39
C PRO A 186 -8.80 -12.63 1.90
N SER A 187 -9.50 -11.72 2.58
CA SER A 187 -9.23 -11.38 3.99
C SER A 187 -7.75 -11.08 4.28
N GLY A 188 -7.06 -10.42 3.33
CA GLY A 188 -5.63 -10.09 3.43
C GLY A 188 -4.68 -11.26 3.19
N GLN A 189 -5.15 -12.47 2.85
CA GLN A 189 -4.29 -13.63 2.61
C GLN A 189 -3.57 -13.50 1.26
N LEU A 190 -2.36 -12.95 1.28
CA LEU A 190 -1.76 -12.37 0.09
C LEU A 190 -1.43 -13.40 -1.02
N TRP A 191 -1.84 -13.07 -2.25
CA TRP A 191 -1.65 -13.86 -3.48
C TRP A 191 -2.24 -15.28 -3.41
N THR A 192 -3.39 -15.41 -2.77
CA THR A 192 -4.16 -16.66 -2.74
C THR A 192 -4.69 -17.00 -4.13
N TYR A 193 -4.47 -18.24 -4.56
CA TYR A 193 -5.03 -18.82 -5.78
C TYR A 193 -6.27 -19.67 -5.47
N THR A 194 -7.30 -19.57 -6.30
CA THR A 194 -8.53 -20.36 -6.22
C THR A 194 -8.98 -20.83 -7.61
N LYS A 195 -9.74 -21.93 -7.65
CA LYS A 195 -10.28 -22.52 -8.87
C LYS A 195 -11.72 -22.99 -8.67
N GLY A 196 -12.51 -22.90 -9.74
CA GLY A 196 -13.87 -23.42 -9.84
C GLY A 196 -14.31 -23.43 -11.29
N TYR A 197 -15.60 -23.23 -11.53
CA TYR A 197 -16.23 -23.29 -12.86
C TYR A 197 -17.09 -22.07 -13.15
N ILE A 198 -17.28 -21.77 -14.44
CA ILE A 198 -18.27 -20.77 -14.89
C ILE A 198 -19.66 -21.38 -14.83
N SER A 199 -20.51 -20.86 -13.96
CA SER A 199 -21.87 -21.35 -13.73
C SER A 199 -22.89 -20.75 -14.70
N GLN A 200 -22.75 -19.46 -15.05
CA GLN A 200 -23.65 -18.75 -15.97
C GLN A 200 -23.02 -17.43 -16.45
N ILE A 201 -23.44 -16.92 -17.61
CA ILE A 201 -23.21 -15.52 -18.02
C ILE A 201 -24.55 -14.79 -17.97
N ARG A 202 -24.60 -13.64 -17.29
CA ARG A 202 -25.82 -12.87 -17.03
C ARG A 202 -25.66 -11.45 -17.57
N ASN A 203 -26.35 -11.15 -18.65
CA ASN A 203 -26.27 -9.83 -19.29
C ASN A 203 -27.14 -8.81 -18.54
N ASN A 204 -26.69 -7.55 -18.45
CA ASN A 204 -27.44 -6.43 -17.86
C ASN A 204 -28.00 -6.77 -16.45
N PHE A 205 -27.18 -7.42 -15.62
CA PHE A 205 -27.51 -7.90 -14.28
C PHE A 205 -27.25 -6.81 -13.25
N SER A 206 -28.29 -6.35 -12.55
CA SER A 206 -28.16 -5.48 -11.38
C SER A 206 -28.02 -6.32 -10.11
N TRP A 207 -27.11 -5.92 -9.22
CA TRP A 207 -26.93 -6.57 -7.90
C TRP A 207 -27.24 -5.67 -6.70
N ASN A 208 -27.34 -4.36 -6.91
CA ASN A 208 -28.03 -3.41 -6.03
C ASN A 208 -28.59 -2.25 -6.89
N ASP A 209 -29.08 -1.18 -6.25
CA ASP A 209 -29.70 -0.05 -6.96
C ASP A 209 -28.72 0.82 -7.76
N MET A 210 -27.40 0.68 -7.52
CA MET A 210 -26.34 1.47 -8.16
C MET A 210 -25.58 0.69 -9.25
N HIS A 211 -25.37 -0.61 -9.04
CA HIS A 211 -24.44 -1.41 -9.85
C HIS A 211 -25.13 -2.38 -10.81
N LYS A 212 -24.58 -2.44 -12.03
CA LYS A 212 -25.09 -3.20 -13.16
C LYS A 212 -24.02 -3.42 -14.24
N ALA A 213 -23.90 -4.66 -14.73
CA ALA A 213 -23.00 -5.01 -15.84
C ALA A 213 -23.49 -6.28 -16.55
N ASP A 214 -22.82 -6.73 -17.61
CA ASP A 214 -22.83 -8.17 -17.89
C ASP A 214 -21.87 -8.83 -16.88
N VAL A 215 -22.31 -9.88 -16.20
CA VAL A 215 -21.51 -10.57 -15.16
C VAL A 215 -21.35 -12.06 -15.46
N ILE A 216 -20.18 -12.58 -15.12
CA ILE A 216 -19.87 -14.01 -15.13
C ILE A 216 -20.14 -14.52 -13.72
N GLN A 217 -21.14 -15.39 -13.58
CA GLN A 217 -21.36 -16.15 -12.35
C GLN A 217 -20.40 -17.34 -12.34
N VAL A 218 -19.66 -17.49 -11.24
CA VAL A 218 -18.69 -18.58 -11.03
C VAL A 218 -18.95 -19.31 -9.71
N GLN A 219 -18.53 -20.56 -9.66
CA GLN A 219 -18.45 -21.36 -8.44
C GLN A 219 -17.06 -21.23 -7.75
N THR A 220 -16.10 -20.55 -8.39
CA THR A 220 -14.75 -20.31 -7.84
C THR A 220 -14.84 -19.56 -6.51
N PRO A 221 -14.24 -20.05 -5.41
CA PRO A 221 -14.34 -19.39 -4.11
C PRO A 221 -13.73 -17.98 -4.11
N ILE A 222 -14.55 -16.95 -3.92
CA ILE A 222 -14.09 -15.58 -3.68
C ILE A 222 -14.68 -15.03 -2.37
N ASN A 223 -13.93 -14.13 -1.75
CA ASN A 223 -14.27 -13.44 -0.51
C ASN A 223 -13.78 -11.97 -0.60
N PRO A 224 -14.22 -11.07 0.30
CA PRO A 224 -13.68 -9.72 0.38
C PRO A 224 -12.15 -9.72 0.35
N GLY A 225 -11.53 -8.83 -0.44
CA GLY A 225 -10.10 -8.85 -0.75
C GLY A 225 -9.72 -9.57 -2.05
N ASN A 226 -10.57 -10.43 -2.61
CA ASN A 226 -10.47 -10.85 -4.03
C ASN A 226 -11.07 -9.81 -5.00
N SER A 227 -11.87 -8.87 -4.50
CA SER A 227 -12.45 -7.77 -5.29
C SER A 227 -11.36 -7.03 -6.07
N GLY A 228 -11.63 -6.73 -7.34
CA GLY A 228 -10.69 -6.12 -8.28
C GLY A 228 -9.66 -7.08 -8.87
N GLY A 229 -9.55 -8.30 -8.34
CA GLY A 229 -8.61 -9.33 -8.81
C GLY A 229 -9.09 -10.00 -10.10
N PRO A 230 -8.19 -10.51 -10.94
CA PRO A 230 -8.58 -11.09 -12.22
C PRO A 230 -9.27 -12.45 -12.07
N LEU A 231 -10.35 -12.64 -12.81
CA LEU A 231 -10.88 -13.94 -13.18
C LEU A 231 -10.22 -14.35 -14.51
N LEU A 232 -9.60 -15.53 -14.54
CA LEU A 232 -8.75 -16.02 -15.62
C LEU A 232 -9.30 -17.31 -16.23
N ASP A 233 -9.04 -17.49 -17.53
CA ASP A 233 -9.27 -18.75 -18.24
C ASP A 233 -8.06 -19.73 -18.15
N LEU A 234 -8.16 -20.86 -18.86
CA LEU A 234 -7.10 -21.88 -18.96
C LEU A 234 -5.79 -21.39 -19.60
N ASN A 235 -5.82 -20.29 -20.36
CA ASN A 235 -4.62 -19.66 -20.93
C ASN A 235 -3.98 -18.66 -19.94
N GLY A 236 -4.67 -18.36 -18.85
CA GLY A 236 -4.35 -17.31 -17.89
C GLY A 236 -4.62 -15.91 -18.48
N GLU A 237 -5.68 -15.73 -19.26
CA GLU A 237 -6.11 -14.44 -19.80
C GLU A 237 -7.35 -13.94 -19.04
N ILE A 238 -7.46 -12.63 -18.82
CA ILE A 238 -8.57 -12.04 -18.06
C ILE A 238 -9.87 -12.23 -18.85
N ILE A 239 -10.83 -12.92 -18.23
CA ILE A 239 -12.21 -13.07 -18.69
C ILE A 239 -13.21 -12.26 -17.84
N GLY A 240 -12.80 -11.79 -16.66
CA GLY A 240 -13.59 -10.89 -15.82
C GLY A 240 -12.78 -10.31 -14.66
N ILE A 241 -13.35 -9.37 -13.92
CA ILE A 241 -12.82 -8.86 -12.64
C ILE A 241 -13.72 -9.35 -11.52
N ASN A 242 -13.19 -10.14 -10.58
CA ASN A 242 -13.94 -10.62 -9.42
C ASN A 242 -14.44 -9.41 -8.63
N THR A 243 -15.75 -9.34 -8.34
CA THR A 243 -16.38 -8.11 -7.84
C THR A 243 -17.22 -8.32 -6.59
N PHE A 244 -18.17 -9.27 -6.61
CA PHE A 244 -19.07 -9.50 -5.47
C PHE A 244 -19.46 -10.97 -5.34
N LYS A 245 -20.01 -11.32 -4.17
CA LYS A 245 -20.69 -12.60 -3.94
C LYS A 245 -22.11 -12.35 -3.45
N ASP A 246 -22.98 -13.32 -3.69
CA ASP A 246 -24.30 -13.36 -3.07
C ASP A 246 -24.14 -13.43 -1.53
N PRO A 247 -24.85 -12.61 -0.74
CA PRO A 247 -24.74 -12.61 0.72
C PRO A 247 -25.47 -13.79 1.39
N ILE A 248 -26.32 -14.52 0.65
CA ILE A 248 -27.17 -15.61 1.17
C ILE A 248 -26.79 -16.95 0.53
N ASN A 249 -26.56 -16.98 -0.79
CA ASN A 249 -26.35 -18.21 -1.55
C ASN A 249 -24.87 -18.56 -1.67
N GLU A 250 -24.44 -19.63 -0.97
CA GLU A 250 -23.07 -20.12 -1.06
C GLU A 250 -22.66 -20.47 -2.50
N ASN A 251 -21.41 -20.15 -2.85
CA ASN A 251 -20.82 -20.39 -4.18
C ASN A 251 -21.53 -19.67 -5.35
N MET A 252 -22.38 -18.67 -5.08
CA MET A 252 -22.86 -17.71 -6.09
C MET A 252 -21.96 -16.47 -6.10
N ASN A 253 -20.85 -16.59 -6.82
CA ASN A 253 -19.80 -15.58 -6.91
C ASN A 253 -19.81 -14.92 -8.30
N PHE A 254 -19.43 -13.64 -8.39
CA PHE A 254 -19.61 -12.85 -9.62
C PHE A 254 -18.39 -12.00 -9.98
N ALA A 255 -18.12 -11.96 -11.29
CA ALA A 255 -17.12 -11.11 -11.90
C ALA A 255 -17.72 -10.24 -13.02
N VAL A 256 -17.37 -8.96 -13.07
CA VAL A 256 -17.74 -8.05 -14.18
C VAL A 256 -17.06 -8.53 -15.46
N SER A 257 -17.81 -8.59 -16.57
CA SER A 257 -17.39 -9.35 -17.75
C SER A 257 -16.27 -8.71 -18.58
N LEU A 258 -15.59 -9.55 -19.37
CA LEU A 258 -14.69 -9.14 -20.45
C LEU A 258 -15.29 -8.07 -21.40
N LYS A 259 -16.61 -8.08 -21.63
CA LYS A 259 -17.28 -7.09 -22.48
C LYS A 259 -17.24 -5.71 -21.83
N ASP A 260 -17.65 -5.64 -20.57
CA ASP A 260 -17.69 -4.39 -19.81
C ASP A 260 -16.29 -3.88 -19.50
N ILE A 261 -15.32 -4.76 -19.25
CA ILE A 261 -13.89 -4.41 -19.16
C ILE A 261 -13.40 -3.76 -20.45
N LYS A 262 -13.66 -4.37 -21.62
CA LYS A 262 -13.27 -3.80 -22.92
C LYS A 262 -13.97 -2.48 -23.19
N GLN A 263 -15.27 -2.37 -22.87
CA GLN A 263 -16.06 -1.14 -22.99
C GLN A 263 -15.48 -0.02 -22.10
N PHE A 264 -15.34 -0.27 -20.80
CA PHE A 264 -14.76 0.65 -19.82
C PHE A 264 -13.36 1.13 -20.21
N LEU A 265 -12.49 0.22 -20.69
CA LEU A 265 -11.15 0.58 -21.14
C LEU A 265 -11.19 1.44 -22.41
N SER A 266 -12.05 1.12 -23.38
CA SER A 266 -12.21 1.86 -24.64
C SER A 266 -12.85 3.25 -24.50
N GLN A 267 -13.63 3.49 -23.43
CA GLN A 267 -14.26 4.78 -23.17
C GLN A 267 -13.23 5.83 -22.72
N GLU A 268 -13.18 6.97 -23.40
CA GLU A 268 -12.50 8.16 -22.88
C GLU A 268 -13.24 8.68 -21.64
N GLY A 269 -12.54 8.74 -20.51
CA GLY A 269 -12.95 9.53 -19.34
C GLY A 269 -14.36 9.29 -18.78
N ASN A 270 -14.64 8.11 -18.21
CA ASN A 270 -15.54 8.07 -17.05
C ASN A 270 -14.79 8.70 -15.87
N LYS A 271 -14.81 10.04 -15.85
CA LYS A 271 -14.37 10.98 -14.82
C LYS A 271 -13.43 10.44 -13.73
N ILE A 272 -12.18 10.93 -13.73
CA ILE A 272 -11.65 11.45 -12.46
C ILE A 272 -12.68 12.46 -11.96
N ILE A 273 -13.01 12.43 -10.68
CA ILE A 273 -13.85 13.45 -10.05
C ILE A 273 -13.24 14.82 -10.38
N ALA A 274 -13.91 15.58 -11.25
CA ALA A 274 -13.45 16.90 -11.65
C ALA A 274 -13.65 17.85 -10.48
N LYS A 275 -12.67 17.83 -9.56
CA LYS A 275 -12.66 18.44 -8.23
C LYS A 275 -14.07 18.61 -7.66
N LYS A 276 -14.62 17.53 -7.06
CA LYS A 276 -15.63 17.73 -6.04
C LYS A 276 -14.90 18.46 -4.92
N THR A 277 -15.03 19.77 -4.92
CA THR A 277 -14.93 20.55 -3.71
C THR A 277 -16.00 20.02 -2.75
N GLN A 278 -15.63 19.01 -1.96
CA GLN A 278 -15.53 19.29 -0.54
C GLN A 278 -14.73 20.59 -0.46
N ASP A 279 -15.41 21.71 -0.26
CA ASP A 279 -14.82 23.04 -0.30
C ASP A 279 -13.55 22.98 0.54
N GLU A 280 -12.38 23.24 -0.08
CA GLU A 280 -11.05 23.08 0.55
C GLU A 280 -11.13 23.72 1.91
N CYS A 281 -11.22 22.90 2.98
CA CYS A 281 -11.77 23.41 4.23
C CYS A 281 -10.84 24.54 4.70
N PRO A 282 -11.29 25.81 4.65
CA PRO A 282 -10.35 26.91 4.63
C PRO A 282 -9.85 27.07 6.04
N LEU A 283 -8.62 26.58 6.29
CA LEU A 283 -8.02 26.34 7.61
C LEU A 283 -8.55 27.31 8.66
N LYS A 284 -9.56 26.84 9.39
CA LYS A 284 -10.45 27.75 10.10
C LYS A 284 -9.84 28.04 11.45
N GLU A 285 -9.18 29.19 11.55
CA GLU A 285 -8.68 29.70 12.81
C GLU A 285 -9.82 29.77 13.84
N GLY A 286 -9.61 29.09 14.97
CA GLY A 286 -10.52 28.98 16.09
C GLY A 286 -10.18 30.00 17.17
N GLU A 287 -10.05 29.52 18.40
CA GLU A 287 -9.62 30.37 19.52
C GLU A 287 -8.11 30.61 19.48
N THR A 288 -7.72 31.85 19.82
CA THR A 288 -6.35 32.22 20.18
C THR A 288 -6.30 32.44 21.69
N ILE A 289 -5.48 31.67 22.39
CA ILE A 289 -5.36 31.66 23.86
C ILE A 289 -3.98 32.17 24.24
N GLN A 290 -3.86 32.91 25.35
CA GLN A 290 -2.57 33.28 25.94
C GLN A 290 -2.50 32.79 27.39
N GLU A 291 -1.45 32.05 27.72
CA GLU A 291 -1.25 31.45 29.04
C GLU A 291 0.24 31.35 29.42
N ASN A 292 0.52 31.15 30.70
CA ASN A 292 1.88 30.92 31.20
C ASN A 292 2.13 29.40 31.33
N ASN A 293 2.86 28.84 30.38
CA ASN A 293 3.33 27.47 30.39
C ASN A 293 4.57 27.32 31.31
N PRO A 294 4.70 26.21 32.08
CA PRO A 294 5.84 26.03 33.01
C PRO A 294 7.22 26.00 32.36
N ASP A 295 7.36 25.45 31.15
CA ASP A 295 8.63 25.19 30.48
C ASP A 295 9.01 26.30 29.47
N PHE A 296 7.99 26.90 28.84
CA PHE A 296 8.15 27.91 27.79
C PHE A 296 7.86 29.36 28.25
N GLY A 297 7.28 29.56 29.43
CA GLY A 297 6.84 30.86 29.91
C GLY A 297 5.52 31.30 29.24
N LEU A 298 5.38 32.59 28.96
CA LEU A 298 4.19 33.11 28.25
C LEU A 298 4.15 32.54 26.82
N ILE A 299 3.09 31.81 26.49
CA ILE A 299 2.82 31.25 25.17
C ILE A 299 1.53 31.85 24.59
N THR A 300 1.46 31.93 23.26
CA THR A 300 0.21 32.12 22.51
C THR A 300 -0.11 30.82 21.78
N ILE A 301 -1.27 30.24 22.05
CA ILE A 301 -1.80 29.06 21.37
C ILE A 301 -2.79 29.54 20.31
N LYS A 302 -2.64 29.06 19.07
CA LYS A 302 -3.61 29.22 17.97
C LYS A 302 -4.17 27.86 17.62
N THR A 303 -5.49 27.76 17.51
CA THR A 303 -6.20 26.55 17.11
C THR A 303 -6.74 26.69 15.70
N PHE A 304 -6.80 25.59 14.94
CA PHE A 304 -7.42 25.55 13.61
C PHE A 304 -8.25 24.28 13.42
N SER A 305 -9.21 24.35 12.50
CA SER A 305 -9.97 23.20 11.99
C SER A 305 -9.67 23.01 10.49
N SER A 306 -9.15 21.84 10.13
CA SER A 306 -8.86 21.42 8.75
C SER A 306 -9.97 20.56 8.13
N ARG A 307 -10.91 20.06 8.96
CA ARG A 307 -11.98 19.13 8.53
C ARG A 307 -13.38 19.73 8.47
N CYS A 308 -13.56 20.98 8.91
CA CYS A 308 -14.82 21.74 8.85
C CYS A 308 -16.00 21.12 9.65
N ASP A 309 -15.73 20.10 10.47
CA ASP A 309 -16.67 19.54 11.45
C ASP A 309 -16.81 20.42 12.72
N GLY A 310 -15.93 21.41 12.87
CA GLY A 310 -15.89 22.32 14.01
C GLY A 310 -15.01 21.83 15.16
N LYS A 311 -14.33 20.68 15.03
CA LYS A 311 -13.27 20.28 15.95
C LYS A 311 -11.98 21.02 15.63
N VAL A 312 -11.18 21.26 16.67
CA VAL A 312 -9.78 21.65 16.53
C VAL A 312 -8.98 20.39 16.23
N ASP A 313 -8.21 20.40 15.15
CA ASP A 313 -7.34 19.30 14.74
C ASP A 313 -5.90 19.75 14.46
N ILE A 314 -5.63 21.06 14.51
CA ILE A 314 -4.29 21.64 14.42
C ILE A 314 -4.12 22.68 15.53
N VAL A 315 -3.00 22.62 16.26
CA VAL A 315 -2.67 23.53 17.36
C VAL A 315 -1.24 24.04 17.22
N THR A 316 -1.08 25.34 16.96
CA THR A 316 0.22 26.02 16.89
C THR A 316 0.51 26.75 18.19
N THR A 317 1.62 26.42 18.84
CA THR A 317 2.10 27.10 20.06
C THR A 317 3.29 28.01 19.72
N ILE A 318 3.17 29.27 20.11
CA ILE A 318 4.13 30.34 19.86
C ILE A 318 4.62 30.90 21.20
N PRO A 319 5.81 30.48 21.69
CA PRO A 319 6.40 31.08 22.89
C PRO A 319 6.80 32.54 22.66
N ALA A 320 6.54 33.40 23.65
CA ALA A 320 6.92 34.81 23.59
C ALA A 320 8.44 35.02 23.71
N ASP A 321 9.14 34.10 24.38
CA ASP A 321 10.60 34.05 24.40
C ASP A 321 11.13 33.41 23.10
N THR A 322 11.82 34.22 22.28
CA THR A 322 12.32 33.82 20.96
C THR A 322 13.48 32.83 20.99
N LYS A 323 13.96 32.41 22.18
CA LYS A 323 14.97 31.34 22.30
C LYS A 323 14.41 29.93 22.04
N TYR A 324 13.09 29.77 22.07
CA TYR A 324 12.40 28.51 21.77
C TYR A 324 11.83 28.54 20.35
N GLY A 325 11.69 27.39 19.72
CA GLY A 325 10.97 27.25 18.46
C GLY A 325 9.47 27.56 18.57
N ILE A 326 8.82 27.70 17.42
CA ILE A 326 7.38 27.53 17.25
C ILE A 326 7.13 26.05 16.97
N PHE A 327 6.06 25.48 17.52
CA PHE A 327 5.67 24.10 17.21
C PHE A 327 4.18 24.01 16.90
N THR A 328 3.83 23.12 15.95
CA THR A 328 2.45 22.87 15.53
C THR A 328 2.17 21.38 15.59
N SER A 329 1.25 20.98 16.47
CA SER A 329 0.73 19.60 16.54
C SER A 329 -0.51 19.44 15.67
N MET A 330 -0.70 18.26 15.09
CA MET A 330 -1.88 17.88 14.31
C MET A 330 -2.44 16.54 14.81
N ASP A 331 -3.75 16.49 14.99
CA ASP A 331 -4.55 15.31 15.28
C ASP A 331 -5.21 14.86 13.97
N SER A 332 -4.79 13.74 13.38
CA SER A 332 -5.35 13.23 12.12
C SER A 332 -6.53 12.28 12.33
N ASN A 333 -6.65 11.62 13.49
CA ASN A 333 -7.65 10.57 13.74
C ASN A 333 -8.87 10.99 14.60
N SER A 334 -8.85 12.19 15.20
CA SER A 334 -9.80 12.76 16.18
C SER A 334 -9.81 12.10 17.58
N ASP A 335 -8.74 11.45 18.04
CA ASP A 335 -8.63 10.87 19.39
C ASP A 335 -8.12 11.84 20.47
N ASN A 336 -7.72 13.06 20.08
CA ASN A 336 -7.16 14.14 20.91
C ASN A 336 -5.67 13.94 21.32
N LYS A 337 -4.94 13.02 20.67
CA LYS A 337 -3.46 13.02 20.65
C LYS A 337 -2.93 13.85 19.48
N ALA A 338 -1.62 14.05 19.45
CA ALA A 338 -0.92 14.62 18.31
C ALA A 338 -0.27 13.48 17.52
N ASP A 339 -0.73 13.25 16.30
CA ASP A 339 -0.16 12.24 15.39
C ASP A 339 1.07 12.80 14.66
N ILE A 340 1.10 14.11 14.44
CA ILE A 340 2.23 14.83 13.83
C ILE A 340 2.57 16.04 14.70
N ILE A 341 3.87 16.30 14.93
CA ILE A 341 4.35 17.60 15.44
C ILE A 341 5.39 18.17 14.47
N LEU A 342 5.20 19.42 14.07
CA LEU A 342 6.14 20.20 13.26
C LEU A 342 6.86 21.22 14.15
N PHE A 343 8.18 21.35 13.99
CA PHE A 343 9.04 22.27 14.73
C PHE A 343 9.74 23.23 13.78
N ASP A 344 9.52 24.53 13.99
CA ASP A 344 10.30 25.64 13.43
C ASP A 344 11.15 26.20 14.59
N TYR A 345 12.40 25.77 14.71
CA TYR A 345 13.29 26.18 15.79
C TYR A 345 13.85 27.58 15.59
N ASN A 346 14.01 28.01 14.34
CA ASN A 346 14.74 29.21 13.97
C ASN A 346 13.84 30.46 13.79
N ARG A 347 12.53 30.23 13.59
CA ARG A 347 11.43 31.19 13.37
C ARG A 347 11.44 31.93 12.03
N ASP A 348 11.97 31.33 10.96
CA ASP A 348 11.84 31.84 9.59
C ASP A 348 10.54 31.40 8.88
N GLY A 349 9.72 30.54 9.52
CA GLY A 349 8.51 29.98 8.94
C GLY A 349 8.73 28.70 8.13
N ILE A 350 9.96 28.19 8.11
CA ILE A 350 10.30 26.88 7.56
C ILE A 350 10.29 25.85 8.72
N VAL A 351 9.71 24.69 8.48
CA VAL A 351 9.82 23.55 9.42
C VAL A 351 11.26 23.04 9.34
N ASP A 352 11.97 22.95 10.47
CA ASP A 352 13.29 22.32 10.57
C ASP A 352 13.16 20.79 10.75
N VAL A 353 12.18 20.37 11.58
CA VAL A 353 11.98 18.99 12.03
C VAL A 353 10.49 18.68 12.11
N SER A 354 10.11 17.46 11.76
CA SER A 354 8.78 16.89 12.01
C SER A 354 8.89 15.57 12.76
N GLU A 355 7.89 15.23 13.58
CA GLU A 355 7.78 13.95 14.30
C GLU A 355 6.41 13.34 14.04
N TYR A 356 6.36 12.01 13.86
CA TYR A 356 5.18 11.25 13.43
C TYR A 356 4.97 10.03 14.33
N ASP A 357 3.77 9.89 14.89
CA ASP A 357 3.23 8.68 15.48
C ASP A 357 2.50 7.93 14.36
N ASN A 358 2.98 6.72 14.02
CA ASN A 358 2.51 5.98 12.84
C ASN A 358 1.58 4.81 13.18
N ASP A 359 1.55 4.35 14.44
CA ASP A 359 0.63 3.29 14.91
C ASP A 359 -0.49 3.82 15.82
N PHE A 360 -0.46 5.12 16.12
CA PHE A 360 -1.41 5.89 16.92
C PHE A 360 -1.47 5.48 18.41
N ASP A 361 -0.45 4.80 18.95
CA ASP A 361 -0.45 4.44 20.37
C ASP A 361 -0.25 5.65 21.31
N GLY A 362 0.31 6.75 20.83
CA GLY A 362 0.63 7.98 21.58
C GLY A 362 2.12 8.23 21.78
N LYS A 363 2.98 7.73 20.87
CA LYS A 363 4.43 7.93 20.87
C LYS A 363 4.93 8.12 19.44
N PHE A 364 5.68 9.19 19.21
CA PHE A 364 6.33 9.43 17.93
C PHE A 364 7.37 8.35 17.62
N ASP A 365 7.20 7.68 16.48
CA ASP A 365 8.07 6.62 15.98
C ASP A 365 9.15 7.14 15.06
N ILE A 366 8.84 8.17 14.28
CA ILE A 366 9.67 8.65 13.17
C ILE A 366 9.90 10.15 13.34
N ARG A 367 11.13 10.61 13.12
CA ARG A 367 11.46 12.01 12.93
C ARG A 367 11.86 12.27 11.48
N GLY A 368 11.23 13.26 10.85
CA GLY A 368 11.64 13.84 9.58
C GLY A 368 12.51 15.07 9.78
N THR A 369 13.54 15.23 8.96
CA THR A 369 14.39 16.44 8.93
C THR A 369 14.17 17.19 7.63
N HIS A 370 14.03 18.51 7.71
CA HIS A 370 13.80 19.40 6.58
C HIS A 370 14.99 20.36 6.45
N THR A 371 15.66 20.32 5.30
CA THR A 371 16.88 21.09 5.00
C THR A 371 16.78 21.84 3.67
N SER A 372 15.86 21.42 2.79
CA SER A 372 15.61 21.99 1.46
C SER A 372 14.65 23.18 1.45
N GLY A 373 14.11 23.58 2.60
CA GLY A 373 13.11 24.65 2.71
C GLY A 373 11.67 24.21 2.39
N ASN A 374 11.41 22.90 2.32
CA ASN A 374 10.10 22.36 1.96
C ASN A 374 9.31 21.87 3.19
N ASN A 375 8.37 22.70 3.67
CA ASN A 375 7.50 22.36 4.79
C ASN A 375 6.58 21.15 4.52
N ALA A 376 6.27 20.86 3.24
CA ALA A 376 5.34 19.80 2.87
C ALA A 376 5.98 18.40 2.78
N LYS A 377 7.31 18.29 2.90
CA LYS A 377 8.00 16.99 2.88
C LYS A 377 9.40 17.03 3.51
N PRO A 378 9.73 16.11 4.45
CA PRO A 378 11.10 15.90 4.91
C PRO A 378 12.05 15.43 3.80
N ASP A 379 13.32 15.79 3.91
CA ASP A 379 14.40 15.30 3.03
C ASP A 379 14.92 13.93 3.49
N SER A 380 14.85 13.65 4.79
CA SER A 380 15.30 12.40 5.42
C SER A 380 14.43 12.03 6.61
N PHE A 381 14.35 10.74 6.93
CA PHE A 381 13.67 10.22 8.11
C PHE A 381 14.62 9.38 8.97
N GLU A 382 14.47 9.43 10.29
CA GLU A 382 15.08 8.54 11.28
C GLU A 382 14.00 7.91 12.18
N LYS A 383 14.18 6.65 12.60
CA LYS A 383 13.33 6.02 13.63
C LYS A 383 13.84 6.40 15.02
N ILE A 384 12.93 6.80 15.91
CA ILE A 384 13.22 7.35 17.24
C ILE A 384 12.63 6.54 18.41
N SER A 385 11.80 5.52 18.11
CA SER A 385 11.24 4.54 19.08
C SER A 385 11.87 3.15 18.97
#